data_AF-A0A3D8WT73-F1
#
_entry.id   AF-A0A3D8WT73-F1
#
_cell.length_a   1.000
_cell.length_b   1.000
_cell.length_c   1.000
_cell.angle_alpha   90.00
_cell.angle_beta   90.00
_cell.angle_gamma   90.00
#
_symmetry.space_group_name_H-M   'P 1'
#
loop_
_entity.id
_entity.type
_entity.pdbx_description
1 polymer ?
#
loop_
_entity_poly.entity_id
_entity_poly.type
_entity_poly.pdbx_seq_one_letter_code
_entity_poly.pdbx_strand_id
1 'polypeptide(L)' 'HIVEARVLEAMGVDYIDESEVLTPADEEFHLNKNTFTVPFVCGCRDLGEASRRIAEGAAMLRTKGEPGTG' A
#
# COMPACT_ATOMS: atom_id res chain seq x y z
N HIS A 1 -6.04 5.46 -1.21
CA HIS A 1 -7.10 6.43 -0.83
C HIS A 1 -6.93 6.86 0.62
N ILE A 2 -6.80 8.16 0.92
CA ILE A 2 -6.40 8.61 2.28
C ILE A 2 -7.46 8.35 3.34
N VAL A 3 -8.73 8.63 3.04
CA VAL A 3 -9.83 8.48 4.01
C VAL A 3 -10.02 7.01 4.40
N GLU A 4 -10.03 6.09 3.44
CA GLU A 4 -10.13 4.64 3.71
C GLU A 4 -9.01 4.15 4.63
N ALA A 5 -7.76 4.56 4.37
CA ALA A 5 -6.63 4.19 5.23
C ALA A 5 -6.78 4.75 6.66
N ARG A 6 -7.31 5.97 6.84
CA ARG A 6 -7.57 6.54 8.17
C ARG A 6 -8.69 5.81 8.92
N VAL A 7 -9.71 5.33 8.21
CA VAL A 7 -10.77 4.51 8.80
C VAL A 7 -10.19 3.19 9.30
N LEU A 8 -9.38 2.51 8.49
CA LEU A 8 -8.74 1.25 8.90
C LEU A 8 -7.79 1.43 10.09
N GLU A 9 -6.98 2.49 10.08
CA GLU A 9 -6.11 2.86 11.21
C GLU A 9 -6.92 3.08 12.50
N ALA A 10 -8.04 3.80 12.42
CA ALA A 10 -8.93 4.04 13.56
C ALA A 10 -9.64 2.78 14.06
N MET A 11 -9.85 1.79 13.19
CA MET A 11 -10.38 0.47 13.55
C MET A 11 -9.34 -0.43 14.24
N GLY A 12 -8.07 -0.03 14.27
CA GLY A 12 -7.01 -0.75 14.96
C GLY A 12 -6.55 -2.03 14.25
N VAL A 13 -6.55 -2.02 12.91
CA VAL A 13 -5.94 -3.13 12.14
C VAL A 13 -4.41 -3.16 12.34
N ASP A 14 -3.82 -4.35 12.29
CA ASP A 14 -2.37 -4.50 12.47
C ASP A 14 -1.56 -4.02 11.26
N TYR A 15 -2.11 -4.16 10.05
CA TYR A 15 -1.50 -3.77 8.78
C TYR A 15 -2.55 -3.25 7.80
N ILE A 16 -2.14 -2.33 6.92
CA ILE A 16 -2.94 -1.88 5.76
C ILE A 16 -2.23 -2.30 4.47
N ASP A 17 -2.93 -2.99 3.56
CA ASP A 17 -2.45 -3.22 2.20
C ASP A 17 -2.97 -2.11 1.27
N GLU A 18 -2.07 -1.28 0.75
CA GLU A 18 -2.41 -0.37 -0.33
C GLU A 18 -2.40 -1.15 -1.65
N SER A 19 -3.53 -1.79 -1.94
CA SER A 19 -3.61 -2.84 -2.94
C SER A 19 -4.04 -2.35 -4.32
N GLU A 20 -3.26 -2.71 -5.34
CA GLU A 20 -3.60 -2.57 -6.76
C GLU A 20 -4.68 -3.56 -7.24
N VAL A 21 -5.10 -4.50 -6.39
CA VAL A 21 -6.24 -5.40 -6.68
C VAL A 21 -7.55 -4.61 -6.68
N LEU A 22 -7.61 -3.56 -5.87
CA LEU A 22 -8.74 -2.64 -5.83
C LEU A 22 -8.58 -1.57 -6.92
N THR A 23 -9.69 -0.96 -7.31
CA THR A 23 -9.67 0.16 -8.25
C THR A 23 -8.88 1.34 -7.65
N PRO A 24 -7.90 1.91 -8.38
CA PRO A 24 -7.16 3.07 -7.90
C PRO A 24 -8.10 4.25 -7.60
N ALA A 25 -7.91 4.86 -6.44
CA ALA A 25 -8.57 6.12 -6.11
C ALA A 25 -7.81 7.35 -6.62
N ASP A 26 -6.53 7.17 -6.92
CA ASP A 26 -5.60 8.16 -7.47
C ASP A 26 -4.66 7.40 -8.42
N GLU A 27 -4.54 7.86 -9.66
CA GLU A 27 -3.73 7.24 -10.71
C GLU A 27 -2.27 7.72 -10.68
N GLU A 28 -1.98 8.84 -10.02
CA GLU A 28 -0.66 9.48 -10.01
C GLU A 28 0.10 9.21 -8.71
N PHE A 29 -0.57 9.32 -7.56
CA PHE A 29 0.09 9.30 -6.25
C PHE A 29 -0.38 8.17 -5.34
N HIS A 30 0.59 7.56 -4.65
CA HIS A 30 0.34 6.64 -3.55
C HIS A 30 0.30 7.41 -2.22
N LEU A 31 -0.22 6.77 -1.17
CA LEU A 31 -0.27 7.37 0.16
C LEU A 31 1.14 7.66 0.69
N ASN A 32 1.31 8.82 1.34
CA ASN A 32 2.45 9.08 2.22
C ASN A 32 2.26 8.35 3.55
N LYS A 33 2.83 7.15 3.65
CA LYS A 33 2.60 6.17 4.73
C LYS A 33 3.27 6.59 6.03
N ASN A 34 4.30 7.42 5.95
CA ASN A 34 4.97 8.00 7.13
C ASN A 34 4.06 8.91 7.96
N THR A 35 2.87 9.26 7.46
CA THR A 35 1.86 10.04 8.20
C THR A 35 0.92 9.16 9.04
N PHE A 36 1.10 7.84 9.03
CA PHE A 36 0.31 6.85 9.73
C PHE A 36 1.17 6.13 10.79
N THR A 37 0.53 5.61 11.83
CA THR A 37 1.20 4.77 12.83
C THR A 37 1.09 3.29 12.50
N VAL A 38 0.01 2.88 11.82
CA VAL A 38 -0.17 1.51 11.32
C VAL A 38 0.77 1.24 10.15
N PRO A 39 1.49 0.09 10.11
CA PRO A 39 2.40 -0.24 9.02
C PRO A 39 1.64 -0.61 7.73
N PHE A 40 2.28 -0.31 6.59
CA PHE A 40 1.72 -0.59 5.27
C PHE A 40 2.45 -1.72 4.55
N VAL A 41 1.66 -2.55 3.86
CA VAL A 41 2.10 -3.50 2.83
C VAL A 41 1.82 -2.88 1.46
N CYS A 42 2.77 -2.98 0.53
CA CYS A 42 2.58 -2.51 -0.85
C CYS A 42 3.06 -3.54 -1.87
N GLY A 43 2.37 -3.61 -3.01
CA GLY A 43 2.81 -4.40 -4.15
C GLY A 43 3.98 -3.75 -4.91
N CYS A 44 4.88 -4.55 -5.45
CA CYS A 44 5.85 -4.15 -6.49
C CYS A 44 6.08 -5.23 -7.56
N ARG A 45 6.30 -4.83 -8.82
CA ARG A 45 6.72 -5.72 -9.94
C ARG A 45 8.23 -5.75 -10.14
N ASP A 46 8.92 -4.70 -9.73
CA ASP A 46 10.36 -4.55 -9.90
C ASP A 46 11.00 -3.77 -8.74
N LEU A 47 12.33 -3.71 -8.75
CA LEU A 47 13.11 -3.02 -7.72
C LEU A 47 12.85 -1.51 -7.69
N GLY A 48 12.58 -0.88 -8.84
CA GLY A 48 12.32 0.55 -8.90
C GLY A 48 11.00 0.90 -8.21
N GLU A 49 9.95 0.10 -8.44
CA GLU A 49 8.67 0.23 -7.76
C GLU A 49 8.82 -0.06 -6.27
N ALA A 50 9.54 -1.13 -5.90
CA ALA A 50 9.87 -1.45 -4.52
C ALA A 50 10.55 -0.27 -3.79
N SER A 51 11.59 0.32 -4.40
CA SER A 51 12.31 1.46 -3.81
C SER A 51 11.41 2.68 -3.62
N ARG A 52 10.50 2.96 -4.57
CA ARG A 52 9.53 4.07 -4.43
C ARG A 52 8.53 3.82 -3.29
N ARG A 53 7.98 2.61 -3.19
CA ARG A 53 7.05 2.24 -2.10
C ARG A 53 7.71 2.34 -0.73
N ILE A 54 8.97 1.90 -0.61
CA ILE A 54 9.75 2.06 0.63
C ILE A 54 9.97 3.55 0.94
N ALA A 55 10.35 4.36 -0.04
CA ALA A 55 10.56 5.80 0.15
C ALA A 55 9.28 6.53 0.62
N GLU A 56 8.10 6.05 0.20
CA GLU A 56 6.80 6.54 0.64
C GLU A 56 6.38 6.01 2.04
N GLY A 57 7.14 5.09 2.62
CA GLY A 57 6.96 4.56 3.98
C GLY A 57 6.38 3.15 4.09
N ALA A 58 6.49 2.32 3.05
CA ALA A 58 6.04 0.92 3.14
C ALA A 58 6.92 0.12 4.11
N ALA A 59 6.29 -0.60 5.04
CA ALA A 59 6.98 -1.44 6.03
C ALA A 59 7.19 -2.89 5.53
N MET A 60 6.44 -3.29 4.51
CA MET A 60 6.53 -4.60 3.88
C MET A 60 6.22 -4.49 2.38
N LEU A 61 6.91 -5.31 1.58
CA LEU A 61 6.64 -5.44 0.16
C LEU A 61 6.14 -6.83 -0.17
N ARG A 62 5.18 -6.90 -1.10
CA ARG A 62 4.74 -8.14 -1.77
C ARG A 62 4.99 -8.03 -3.27
N THR A 63 5.40 -9.11 -3.91
CA THR A 63 5.52 -9.12 -5.36
C THR A 63 4.13 -9.11 -6.00
N LYS A 64 3.93 -8.26 -7.01
CA LYS A 64 2.70 -8.26 -7.80
C LYS A 64 2.78 -9.42 -8.79
N GLY A 65 1.89 -10.39 -8.64
CA GLY A 65 1.59 -11.39 -9.67
C GLY A 65 0.35 -10.99 -10.46
N GLU A 66 -0.43 -11.98 -10.87
CA GLU A 66 -1.81 -11.82 -11.33
C GLU A 66 -2.75 -12.37 -10.24
N PRO A 67 -3.22 -11.53 -9.31
CA PRO A 67 -4.08 -11.97 -8.20
C PRO A 67 -5.31 -12.73 -8.72
N GLY A 68 -5.53 -13.94 -8.19
CA GLY A 68 -6.68 -14.78 -8.55
C GLY A 68 -6.47 -15.72 -9.75
N THR A 69 -5.25 -15.86 -10.29
CA THR A 69 -4.98 -16.73 -11.46
C THR A 69 -4.34 -18.09 -11.13
N GLY A 70 -3.94 -18.32 -9.88
CA GLY A 70 -3.26 -19.54 -9.43
C GLY A 70 -1.75 -19.41 -9.48
#